data_AF-A0A8J6BF08-F1
#
_entry.id   AF-A0A8J6BF08-F1
#
_cell.length_a   1.000
_cell.length_b   1.000
_cell.length_c   1.000
_cell.angle_alpha   90.00
_cell.angle_beta   90.00
_cell.angle_gamma   90.00
#
_symmetry.space_group_name_H-M   'P 1'
#
loop_
_entity.id
_entity.type
_entity.pdbx_description
1 polymer ?
#
loop_
_entity_poly.entity_id
_entity_poly.type
_entity_poly.pdbx_seq_one_letter_code
_entity_poly.pdbx_strand_id
1 'polypeptide(L)'
;ALAVDQKDCWSVHTVAHVHEMKADIEEGLSFMKQTENNWKGGDMLACHIYWHWALYFIEKGEYEAALTLYDKYLAPICIASGSMLDIVDNSSLLHRLQMEGVKIGKRWDDVVQVTKKHTKDHILIFNDLHFLMSSLGAKDHEMTAQLLQPLKELSEFPGESYQHSLIGELGRPLSQALVEFDSGNYDKVVELMYPIRYKIVNIGGSNAQVTASAH
;
A
#
# COMPACT_ATOMS: atom_id res chain seq x y z
N ALA A 1 11.90 -20.38 15.32
CA ALA A 1 12.63 -19.30 14.64
C ALA A 1 12.87 -18.12 15.60
N LEU A 2 11.86 -17.41 16.12
CA LEU A 2 12.04 -16.35 17.14
C LEU A 2 12.71 -16.82 18.45
N ALA A 3 12.55 -18.10 18.81
CA ALA A 3 13.25 -18.70 19.95
C ALA A 3 14.76 -18.94 19.69
N VAL A 4 15.23 -18.79 18.45
CA VAL A 4 16.60 -19.06 18.00
C VAL A 4 17.29 -17.75 17.58
N ASP A 5 16.59 -16.85 16.88
CA ASP A 5 17.02 -15.47 16.65
C ASP A 5 15.83 -14.52 16.81
N GLN A 6 15.84 -13.73 17.88
CA GLN A 6 14.78 -12.78 18.19
C GLN A 6 14.81 -11.55 17.26
N LYS A 7 15.90 -11.32 16.52
CA LYS A 7 16.10 -10.16 15.63
C LYS A 7 15.74 -10.45 14.18
N ASP A 8 15.37 -11.69 13.86
CA ASP A 8 14.98 -12.05 12.51
C ASP A 8 13.66 -11.35 12.13
N CYS A 9 13.77 -10.31 11.32
CA CYS A 9 12.64 -9.50 10.86
C CYS A 9 11.62 -10.33 10.07
N TRP A 10 12.05 -11.41 9.41
CA TRP A 10 11.15 -12.32 8.70
C TRP A 10 10.26 -13.10 9.66
N SER A 11 10.83 -13.57 10.76
CA SER A 11 10.07 -14.26 11.80
C SER A 11 9.07 -13.32 12.48
N VAL A 12 9.45 -12.07 12.75
CA VAL A 12 8.53 -11.06 13.31
C VAL A 12 7.39 -10.77 12.34
N HIS A 13 7.71 -10.53 11.07
CA HIS A 13 6.73 -10.33 10.00
C HIS A 13 5.76 -11.52 9.87
N THR A 14 6.28 -12.76 9.94
CA THR A 14 5.43 -13.96 9.90
C THR A 14 4.44 -14.00 11.07
N VAL A 15 4.88 -13.65 12.28
CA VAL A 15 3.99 -13.61 13.46
C VAL A 15 2.98 -12.48 13.37
N ALA A 16 3.35 -11.32 12.79
CA ALA A 16 2.41 -10.24 12.51
C ALA A 16 1.23 -10.72 11.64
N HIS A 17 1.53 -11.42 10.54
CA HIS A 17 0.48 -12.02 9.71
C HIS A 17 -0.38 -13.05 10.47
N VAL A 18 0.20 -13.83 11.39
CA VAL A 18 -0.59 -14.78 12.18
C VAL A 18 -1.63 -14.07 13.05
N HIS A 19 -1.26 -12.96 13.71
CA HIS A 19 -2.22 -12.18 14.50
C HIS A 19 -3.26 -11.49 13.62
N GLU A 20 -2.85 -10.94 12.48
CA GLU A 20 -3.74 -10.33 11.49
C GLU A 20 -4.80 -11.34 10.98
N MET A 21 -4.36 -12.51 10.52
CA MET A 21 -5.26 -13.54 9.98
C MET A 21 -6.20 -14.15 11.03
N LYS A 22 -5.87 -14.03 12.31
CA LYS A 22 -6.71 -14.49 13.42
C LYS A 22 -7.64 -13.40 13.97
N ALA A 23 -7.55 -12.18 13.45
CA ALA A 23 -8.19 -10.99 14.03
C ALA A 23 -7.84 -10.80 15.52
N ASP A 24 -6.61 -11.16 15.90
CA ASP A 24 -6.13 -11.19 17.28
C ASP A 24 -5.34 -9.90 17.58
N ILE A 25 -6.06 -8.77 17.56
CA ILE A 25 -5.48 -7.43 17.45
C ILE A 25 -4.71 -7.01 18.71
N GLU A 26 -5.23 -7.32 19.91
CA GLU A 26 -4.59 -6.93 21.18
C GLU A 26 -3.25 -7.67 21.38
N GLU A 27 -3.24 -8.97 21.10
CA GLU A 27 -2.06 -9.81 21.13
C GLU A 27 -1.04 -9.35 20.08
N GLY A 28 -1.49 -8.99 18.86
CA GLY A 28 -0.65 -8.42 17.81
C GLY A 28 0.02 -7.12 18.26
N LEU A 29 -0.72 -6.18 18.85
CA LEU A 29 -0.19 -4.92 19.39
C LEU A 29 0.83 -5.17 20.50
N SER A 30 0.50 -6.07 21.43
CA SER A 30 1.38 -6.47 22.52
C SER A 30 2.69 -7.07 21.99
N PHE A 31 2.61 -7.96 21.00
CA PHE A 31 3.76 -8.57 20.34
C PHE A 31 4.65 -7.53 19.66
N MET A 32 4.08 -6.62 18.87
CA MET A 32 4.84 -5.58 18.17
C MET A 32 5.61 -4.69 19.14
N LYS A 33 4.93 -4.24 20.21
CA LYS A 33 5.53 -3.39 21.24
C LYS A 33 6.65 -4.08 22.02
N GLN A 34 6.48 -5.35 22.37
CA GLN A 34 7.48 -6.10 23.14
C GLN A 34 8.73 -6.42 22.29
N THR A 35 8.56 -6.56 20.98
CA THR A 35 9.64 -6.99 20.09
C THR A 35 10.32 -5.86 19.33
N GLU A 36 9.81 -4.62 19.38
CA GLU A 36 10.31 -3.46 18.61
C GLU A 36 11.83 -3.33 18.64
N ASN A 37 12.46 -3.42 19.82
CA ASN A 37 13.91 -3.30 19.97
C ASN A 37 14.73 -4.38 19.24
N ASN A 38 14.11 -5.49 18.87
CA ASN A 38 14.76 -6.60 18.22
C ASN A 38 14.86 -6.40 16.70
N TRP A 39 13.87 -5.74 16.09
CA TRP A 39 13.74 -5.65 14.63
C TRP A 39 13.76 -4.22 14.09
N LYS A 40 13.57 -3.17 14.91
CA LYS A 40 13.49 -1.77 14.45
C LYS A 40 14.73 -1.24 13.73
N GLY A 41 15.88 -1.90 13.91
CA GLY A 41 17.14 -1.59 13.23
C GLY A 41 17.45 -2.54 12.06
N GLY A 42 16.55 -3.47 11.75
CA GLY A 42 16.66 -4.35 10.59
C GLY A 42 16.30 -3.59 9.32
N ASP A 43 17.07 -3.83 8.25
CA ASP A 43 17.06 -2.93 7.10
C ASP A 43 15.79 -3.08 6.24
N MET A 44 15.58 -4.27 5.65
CA MET A 44 14.62 -4.44 4.55
C MET A 44 13.14 -4.52 4.98
N LEU A 45 12.84 -4.92 6.22
CA LEU A 45 11.47 -5.21 6.65
C LEU A 45 10.96 -4.33 7.80
N ALA A 46 11.79 -3.46 8.38
CA ALA A 46 11.35 -2.67 9.54
C ALA A 46 10.15 -1.77 9.20
N CYS A 47 10.15 -1.11 8.04
CA CYS A 47 9.01 -0.32 7.57
C CYS A 47 7.75 -1.18 7.47
N HIS A 48 7.86 -2.35 6.84
CA HIS A 48 6.75 -3.27 6.64
C HIS A 48 6.17 -3.81 7.95
N ILE A 49 7.02 -4.07 8.95
CA ILE A 49 6.57 -4.48 10.29
C ILE A 49 5.84 -3.32 10.98
N TYR A 50 6.35 -2.08 10.88
CA TYR A 50 5.62 -0.90 11.36
C TYR A 50 4.30 -0.68 10.62
N TRP A 51 4.22 -1.01 9.33
CA TRP A 51 2.98 -0.96 8.55
C TRP A 51 1.93 -1.92 9.13
N HIS A 52 2.28 -3.18 9.38
CA HIS A 52 1.38 -4.13 10.06
C HIS A 52 0.94 -3.61 11.43
N TRP A 53 1.85 -3.02 12.20
CA TRP A 53 1.51 -2.44 13.49
C TRP A 53 0.49 -1.29 13.33
N ALA A 54 0.68 -0.41 12.35
CA ALA A 54 -0.27 0.66 12.07
C ALA A 54 -1.65 0.11 11.65
N LEU A 55 -1.72 -1.01 10.92
CA LEU A 55 -3.00 -1.65 10.57
C LEU A 55 -3.79 -2.10 11.80
N TYR A 56 -3.12 -2.63 12.83
CA TYR A 56 -3.82 -3.00 14.08
C TYR A 56 -4.49 -1.79 14.74
N PHE A 57 -3.87 -0.61 14.68
CA PHE A 57 -4.48 0.61 15.19
C PHE A 57 -5.67 1.07 14.33
N ILE A 58 -5.59 0.93 13.00
CA ILE A 58 -6.72 1.23 12.10
C ILE A 58 -7.92 0.33 12.42
N GLU A 59 -7.70 -0.98 12.60
CA GLU A 59 -8.76 -1.94 12.93
C GLU A 59 -9.46 -1.61 14.26
N LYS A 60 -8.74 -1.02 15.22
CA LYS A 60 -9.31 -0.55 16.49
C LYS A 60 -9.99 0.82 16.42
N GLY A 61 -9.90 1.52 15.29
CA GLY A 61 -10.30 2.92 15.17
C GLY A 61 -9.36 3.90 15.87
N GLU A 62 -8.16 3.48 16.27
CA GLU A 62 -7.13 4.30 16.92
C GLU A 62 -6.26 5.04 15.89
N TYR A 63 -6.89 5.80 14.99
CA TYR A 63 -6.22 6.37 13.81
C TYR A 63 -5.05 7.32 14.12
N GLU A 64 -5.11 8.07 15.22
CA GLU A 64 -4.02 8.96 15.65
C GLU A 64 -2.76 8.17 16.05
N ALA A 65 -2.92 6.96 16.61
CA ALA A 65 -1.79 6.08 16.91
C ALA A 65 -1.15 5.53 15.63
N ALA A 66 -1.96 5.17 14.63
CA ALA A 66 -1.47 4.79 13.31
C ALA A 66 -0.68 5.92 12.64
N LEU A 67 -1.20 7.16 12.68
CA LEU A 67 -0.49 8.35 12.16
C LEU A 67 0.81 8.63 12.92
N THR A 68 0.81 8.44 14.24
CA THR A 68 2.03 8.60 15.05
C THR A 68 3.12 7.62 14.63
N LEU A 69 2.77 6.35 14.36
CA LEU A 69 3.73 5.39 13.81
C LEU A 69 4.19 5.78 12.40
N TYR A 70 3.26 6.22 11.56
CA TYR A 70 3.57 6.68 10.20
C TYR A 70 4.62 7.80 10.19
N ASP A 71 4.35 8.87 10.93
CA ASP A 71 5.21 10.05 10.97
C ASP A 71 6.58 9.75 11.58
N LYS A 72 6.61 8.88 12.60
CA LYS A 72 7.83 8.59 13.35
C LYS A 72 8.75 7.61 12.62
N TYR A 73 8.18 6.66 11.88
CA TYR A 73 8.94 5.53 11.35
C TYR A 73 8.73 5.29 9.85
N LEU A 74 7.48 5.10 9.38
CA LEU A 74 7.25 4.70 7.99
C LEU A 74 7.72 5.74 6.97
N ALA A 75 7.32 7.00 7.14
CA ALA A 75 7.68 8.07 6.21
C ALA A 75 9.20 8.29 6.17
N PRO A 76 9.90 8.46 7.31
CA PRO A 76 11.36 8.60 7.32
C PRO A 76 12.11 7.43 6.67
N ILE A 77 11.70 6.19 6.92
CA ILE A 77 12.33 5.00 6.30
C ILE A 77 12.10 5.02 4.79
N CYS A 78 10.87 5.28 4.34
CA CYS A 78 10.54 5.33 2.92
C CYS A 78 11.32 6.41 2.16
N ILE A 79 11.48 7.60 2.75
CA ILE A 79 12.27 8.69 2.15
C ILE A 79 13.75 8.29 2.05
N ALA A 80 14.29 7.65 3.08
CA ALA A 80 15.70 7.26 3.13
C ALA A 80 16.04 6.10 2.19
N SER A 81 15.20 5.07 2.11
CA SER A 81 15.44 3.89 1.29
C SER A 81 15.01 4.08 -0.16
N GLY A 82 13.88 4.75 -0.39
CA GLY A 82 13.17 4.77 -1.66
C GLY A 82 12.81 3.38 -2.19
N SER A 83 12.71 2.36 -1.32
CA SER A 83 12.45 0.99 -1.74
C SER A 83 10.99 0.82 -2.19
N MET A 84 10.75 -0.10 -3.13
CA MET A 84 9.40 -0.35 -3.65
C MET A 84 8.43 -0.83 -2.56
N LEU A 85 8.91 -1.66 -1.62
CA LEU A 85 8.08 -2.15 -0.52
C LEU A 85 7.64 -0.99 0.38
N ASP A 86 8.57 -0.11 0.75
CA ASP A 86 8.25 1.02 1.62
C ASP A 86 7.27 1.98 0.96
N ILE A 87 7.43 2.22 -0.35
CA ILE A 87 6.50 3.04 -1.13
C ILE A 87 5.09 2.46 -1.12
N VAL A 88 4.96 1.15 -1.38
CA VAL A 88 3.66 0.46 -1.38
C VAL A 88 3.03 0.52 0.02
N ASP A 89 3.81 0.26 1.06
CA ASP A 89 3.33 0.30 2.44
C ASP A 89 2.81 1.69 2.81
N ASN A 90 3.59 2.74 2.54
CA ASN A 90 3.20 4.11 2.85
C ASN A 90 1.96 4.54 2.05
N SER A 91 1.93 4.27 0.74
CA SER A 91 0.79 4.64 -0.12
C SER A 91 -0.49 3.94 0.33
N SER A 92 -0.39 2.65 0.65
CA SER A 92 -1.53 1.82 1.01
C SER A 92 -2.06 2.13 2.42
N LEU A 93 -1.19 2.52 3.37
CA LEU A 93 -1.60 2.93 4.72
C LEU A 93 -2.30 4.28 4.70
N LEU A 94 -1.74 5.27 4.00
CA LEU A 94 -2.35 6.60 3.88
C LEU A 94 -3.71 6.52 3.17
N HIS A 95 -3.82 5.70 2.13
CA HIS A 95 -5.09 5.49 1.44
C HIS A 95 -6.15 4.88 2.38
N ARG A 96 -5.79 3.87 3.19
CA ARG A 96 -6.70 3.28 4.20
C ARG A 96 -7.18 4.31 5.22
N LEU A 97 -6.26 5.06 5.81
CA LEU A 97 -6.62 6.14 6.74
C LEU A 97 -7.54 7.18 6.09
N GLN A 98 -7.31 7.54 4.83
CA GLN A 98 -8.16 8.46 4.09
C GLN A 98 -9.58 7.90 3.87
N MET A 99 -9.72 6.60 3.60
CA MET A 99 -11.02 5.92 3.50
C MET A 99 -11.80 5.93 4.83
N GLU A 100 -11.09 5.85 5.95
CA GLU A 100 -11.65 6.01 7.31
C GLU A 100 -12.02 7.47 7.66
N GLY A 101 -11.88 8.40 6.70
CA GLY A 101 -12.19 9.83 6.89
C GLY A 101 -11.10 10.61 7.63
N VAL A 102 -9.92 10.01 7.84
CA VAL A 102 -8.78 10.67 8.50
C VAL A 102 -8.16 11.72 7.58
N LYS A 103 -7.88 12.90 8.12
CA LYS A 103 -7.23 13.98 7.37
C LYS A 103 -5.73 13.74 7.25
N ILE A 104 -5.30 13.27 6.08
CA ILE A 104 -3.90 12.92 5.81
C ILE A 104 -2.98 14.15 5.75
N GLY A 105 -3.48 15.28 5.22
CA GLY A 105 -2.71 16.51 5.09
C GLY A 105 -1.57 16.37 4.09
N LYS A 106 -0.37 16.87 4.44
CA LYS A 106 0.80 16.91 3.55
C LYS A 106 1.59 15.60 3.45
N ARG A 107 1.16 14.53 4.12
CA ARG A 107 1.90 13.26 4.15
C ARG A 107 2.05 12.61 2.77
N TRP A 108 1.13 12.92 1.84
CA TRP A 108 1.26 12.50 0.46
C TRP A 108 2.45 13.14 -0.27
N ASP A 109 2.89 14.33 0.14
CA ASP A 109 4.03 15.02 -0.48
C ASP A 109 5.31 14.18 -0.34
N ASP A 110 5.51 13.55 0.82
CA ASP A 110 6.67 12.70 1.11
C ASP A 110 6.70 11.46 0.18
N VAL A 111 5.55 10.82 -0.01
CA VAL A 111 5.42 9.63 -0.88
C VAL A 111 5.58 10.02 -2.35
N VAL A 112 5.05 11.17 -2.75
CA VAL A 112 5.20 11.68 -4.13
C VAL A 112 6.65 11.99 -4.47
N GLN A 113 7.42 12.55 -3.53
CA GLN A 113 8.85 12.83 -3.75
C GLN A 113 9.64 11.57 -4.15
N VAL A 114 9.35 10.42 -3.54
CA VAL A 114 10.04 9.16 -3.85
C VAL A 114 9.48 8.45 -5.07
N THR A 115 8.19 8.61 -5.37
CA THR A 115 7.50 7.93 -6.49
C THR A 115 7.64 8.62 -7.84
N LYS A 116 7.90 9.93 -7.88
CA LYS A 116 8.02 10.71 -9.14
C LYS A 116 8.98 10.15 -10.17
N LYS A 117 10.07 9.51 -9.74
CA LYS A 117 11.07 8.91 -10.63
C LYS A 117 10.63 7.59 -11.29
N HIS A 118 9.50 7.03 -10.85
CA HIS A 118 8.99 5.71 -11.25
C HIS A 118 7.77 5.79 -12.17
N THR A 119 7.37 6.99 -12.61
CA THR A 119 6.16 7.20 -13.43
C THR A 119 6.18 6.51 -14.79
N LYS A 120 7.31 5.95 -15.19
CA LYS A 120 7.53 5.31 -16.51
C LYS A 120 7.91 3.83 -16.40
N ASP A 121 7.95 3.26 -15.20
CA ASP A 121 8.49 1.92 -14.99
C ASP A 121 7.54 0.85 -15.58
N HIS A 122 6.27 0.88 -15.19
CA HIS A 122 5.19 -0.01 -15.69
C HIS A 122 5.56 -1.50 -15.72
N ILE A 123 6.27 -1.96 -14.68
CA ILE A 123 6.74 -3.35 -14.54
C ILE A 123 5.69 -4.21 -13.85
N LEU A 124 5.12 -3.72 -12.74
CA LEU A 124 4.09 -4.38 -11.95
C LEU A 124 2.90 -3.44 -11.80
N ILE A 125 1.71 -3.87 -12.23
CA ILE A 125 0.47 -3.10 -12.08
C ILE A 125 0.26 -2.72 -10.62
N PHE A 126 0.58 -3.64 -9.72
CA PHE A 126 0.50 -3.41 -8.28
C PHE A 126 1.27 -2.15 -7.85
N ASN A 127 2.50 -1.95 -8.33
CA ASN A 127 3.28 -0.76 -7.99
C ASN A 127 2.70 0.50 -8.65
N ASP A 128 2.30 0.41 -9.93
CA ASP A 128 1.69 1.54 -10.64
C ASP A 128 0.44 2.07 -9.93
N LEU A 129 -0.40 1.17 -9.38
CA LEU A 129 -1.59 1.56 -8.61
C LEU A 129 -1.23 2.31 -7.33
N HIS A 130 -0.15 1.92 -6.64
CA HIS A 130 0.32 2.62 -5.43
C HIS A 130 0.93 3.98 -5.77
N PHE A 131 1.64 4.10 -6.90
CA PHE A 131 2.09 5.41 -7.40
C PHE A 131 0.90 6.30 -7.80
N LEU A 132 -0.15 5.70 -8.36
CA LEU A 132 -1.36 6.44 -8.68
C LEU A 132 -2.06 6.95 -7.40
N MET A 133 -2.18 6.12 -6.36
CA MET A 133 -2.68 6.54 -5.05
C MET A 133 -1.90 7.73 -4.50
N SER A 134 -0.57 7.72 -4.58
CA SER A 134 0.24 8.85 -4.09
C SER A 134 -0.01 10.13 -4.88
N SER A 135 -0.06 10.05 -6.22
CA SER A 135 -0.31 11.20 -7.08
C SER A 135 -1.72 11.81 -6.87
N LEU A 136 -2.75 10.97 -6.72
CA LEU A 136 -4.11 11.40 -6.43
C LEU A 136 -4.22 12.02 -5.04
N GLY A 137 -3.62 11.38 -4.03
CA GLY A 137 -3.59 11.88 -2.66
C GLY A 137 -2.93 13.26 -2.53
N ALA A 138 -1.83 13.48 -3.25
CA ALA A 138 -1.14 14.77 -3.30
C ALA A 138 -1.79 15.81 -4.23
N LYS A 139 -2.83 15.43 -4.99
CA LYS A 139 -3.43 16.26 -6.05
C LYS A 139 -2.43 16.68 -7.14
N ASP A 140 -1.45 15.81 -7.43
CA ASP A 140 -0.47 16.01 -8.51
C ASP A 140 -1.05 15.53 -9.84
N HIS A 141 -1.80 16.42 -10.50
CA HIS A 141 -2.47 16.13 -11.77
C HIS A 141 -1.50 15.80 -12.91
N GLU A 142 -0.30 16.38 -12.89
CA GLU A 142 0.72 16.12 -13.90
C GLU A 142 1.24 14.68 -13.76
N MET A 143 1.64 14.28 -12.55
CA MET A 143 2.07 12.92 -12.27
C MET A 143 0.96 11.89 -12.54
N THR A 144 -0.28 12.22 -12.16
CA THR A 144 -1.45 11.37 -12.45
C THR A 144 -1.58 11.09 -13.95
N ALA A 145 -1.47 12.14 -14.78
CA ALA A 145 -1.54 11.98 -16.23
C ALA A 145 -0.36 11.16 -16.79
N GLN A 146 0.85 11.38 -16.26
CA GLN A 146 2.05 10.62 -16.65
C GLN A 146 1.95 9.12 -16.32
N LEU A 147 1.27 8.75 -15.23
CA LEU A 147 1.03 7.35 -14.87
C LEU A 147 -0.06 6.72 -15.74
N LEU A 148 -1.16 7.44 -16.01
CA LEU A 148 -2.32 6.89 -16.70
C LEU A 148 -2.12 6.76 -18.22
N GLN A 149 -1.40 7.69 -18.85
CA GLN A 149 -1.23 7.69 -20.31
C GLN A 149 -0.55 6.41 -20.83
N PRO A 150 0.62 5.99 -20.31
CA PRO A 150 1.29 4.79 -20.82
C PRO A 150 0.53 3.51 -20.44
N LEU A 151 -0.14 3.47 -19.28
CA LEU A 151 -1.01 2.34 -18.93
C LEU A 151 -2.16 2.17 -19.93
N LYS A 152 -2.71 3.28 -20.46
CA LYS A 152 -3.70 3.22 -21.54
C LYS A 152 -3.10 2.62 -22.81
N GLU A 153 -1.92 3.08 -23.23
CA GLU A 153 -1.23 2.56 -24.42
C GLU A 153 -0.91 1.07 -24.28
N LEU A 154 -0.36 0.65 -23.14
CA LEU A 154 -0.08 -0.76 -22.82
C LEU A 154 -1.34 -1.62 -22.70
N SER A 155 -2.51 -1.03 -22.39
CA SER A 155 -3.78 -1.75 -22.38
C SER A 155 -4.28 -2.10 -23.78
N GLU A 156 -3.94 -1.28 -24.78
CA GLU A 156 -4.33 -1.46 -26.19
C GLU A 156 -3.30 -2.32 -26.93
N PHE A 157 -2.01 -2.14 -26.60
CA PHE A 157 -0.88 -2.85 -27.20
C PHE A 157 0.01 -3.44 -26.10
N PRO A 158 -0.40 -4.54 -25.46
CA PRO A 158 0.37 -5.14 -24.37
C PRO A 158 1.71 -5.65 -24.89
N GLY A 159 2.77 -5.42 -24.11
CA GLY A 159 4.06 -6.04 -24.32
C GLY A 159 4.05 -7.54 -24.02
N GLU A 160 5.21 -8.19 -24.12
CA GLU A 160 5.33 -9.64 -23.94
C GLU A 160 5.21 -10.11 -22.49
N SER A 161 5.22 -9.17 -21.51
CA SER A 161 5.18 -9.54 -20.10
C SER A 161 3.77 -9.94 -19.65
N TYR A 162 3.70 -10.92 -18.74
CA TYR A 162 2.42 -11.32 -18.12
C TYR A 162 1.73 -10.16 -17.38
N GLN A 163 2.49 -9.23 -16.81
CA GLN A 163 1.90 -8.04 -16.19
C GLN A 163 1.25 -7.12 -17.23
N HIS A 164 1.86 -6.94 -18.40
CA HIS A 164 1.25 -6.15 -19.47
C HIS A 164 -0.04 -6.76 -19.99
N SER A 165 -0.14 -8.09 -20.08
CA SER A 165 -1.40 -8.74 -20.47
C SER A 165 -2.53 -8.53 -19.47
N LEU A 166 -2.23 -8.28 -18.19
CA LEU A 166 -3.21 -7.97 -17.15
C LEU A 166 -3.64 -6.49 -17.15
N ILE A 167 -2.95 -5.59 -17.87
CA ILE A 167 -3.27 -4.14 -17.83
C ILE A 167 -4.67 -3.89 -18.37
N GLY A 168 -5.06 -4.49 -19.49
CA GLY A 168 -6.39 -4.30 -20.06
C GLY A 168 -7.50 -4.81 -19.15
N GLU A 169 -7.32 -6.00 -18.57
CA GLU A 169 -8.34 -6.67 -17.77
C GLU A 169 -8.43 -6.13 -16.32
N LEU A 170 -7.30 -5.82 -15.70
CA LEU A 170 -7.21 -5.46 -14.27
C LEU A 170 -6.63 -4.07 -14.07
N GLY A 171 -5.49 -3.75 -14.69
CA GLY A 171 -4.78 -2.49 -14.44
C GLY A 171 -5.62 -1.25 -14.79
N ARG A 172 -6.27 -1.24 -15.94
CA ARG A 172 -7.12 -0.14 -16.42
C ARG A 172 -8.35 0.08 -15.55
N PRO A 173 -9.22 -0.92 -15.28
CA PRO A 173 -10.38 -0.71 -14.41
C PRO A 173 -9.98 -0.32 -12.98
N LEU A 174 -8.89 -0.88 -12.42
CA LEU A 174 -8.40 -0.47 -11.09
C LEU A 174 -7.88 0.97 -11.08
N SER A 175 -7.11 1.36 -12.10
CA SER A 175 -6.61 2.74 -12.20
C SER A 175 -7.75 3.74 -12.36
N GLN A 176 -8.74 3.44 -13.20
CA GLN A 176 -9.93 4.28 -13.35
C GLN A 176 -10.74 4.33 -12.04
N ALA A 177 -10.89 3.21 -11.33
CA ALA A 177 -11.59 3.17 -10.06
C ALA A 177 -10.94 4.09 -9.02
N LEU A 178 -9.61 4.15 -8.94
CA LEU A 178 -8.91 5.08 -8.06
C LEU A 178 -9.19 6.55 -8.41
N VAL A 179 -9.22 6.90 -9.70
CA VAL A 179 -9.53 8.27 -10.17
C VAL A 179 -10.99 8.64 -9.84
N GLU A 180 -11.93 7.72 -10.07
CA GLU A 180 -13.35 7.95 -9.76
C GLU A 180 -13.56 8.04 -8.24
N PHE A 181 -12.84 7.24 -7.45
CA PHE A 181 -12.87 7.31 -5.98
C PHE A 181 -12.39 8.67 -5.47
N ASP A 182 -11.25 9.17 -5.99
CA ASP A 182 -10.71 10.49 -5.64
C ASP A 182 -11.68 11.64 -6.01
N SER A 183 -12.46 11.43 -7.07
CA SER A 183 -13.50 12.36 -7.54
C SER A 183 -14.83 12.24 -6.77
N GLY A 184 -14.97 11.29 -5.85
CA GLY A 184 -16.20 11.04 -5.09
C GLY A 184 -17.30 10.28 -5.86
N ASN A 185 -16.97 9.70 -7.02
CA ASN A 185 -17.92 8.99 -7.88
C ASN A 185 -18.04 7.51 -7.51
N TYR A 186 -18.50 7.23 -6.29
CA TYR A 186 -18.47 5.87 -5.72
C TYR A 186 -19.28 4.83 -6.51
N ASP A 187 -20.39 5.20 -7.14
CA ASP A 187 -21.18 4.28 -7.96
C ASP A 187 -20.35 3.72 -9.13
N LYS A 188 -19.56 4.57 -9.79
CA LYS A 188 -18.67 4.15 -10.88
C LYS A 188 -17.52 3.28 -10.37
N VAL A 189 -17.01 3.53 -9.17
CA VAL A 189 -15.99 2.68 -8.56
C VAL A 189 -16.52 1.25 -8.45
N VAL A 190 -17.76 1.09 -7.97
CA VAL A 190 -18.41 -0.22 -7.88
C VAL A 190 -18.62 -0.84 -9.26
N GLU A 191 -19.11 -0.09 -10.25
CA GLU A 191 -19.27 -0.57 -11.63
C GLU A 191 -17.97 -1.10 -12.24
N LEU A 192 -16.85 -0.41 -11.99
CA LEU A 192 -15.52 -0.77 -12.50
C LEU A 192 -14.92 -1.97 -11.77
N MET A 193 -15.06 -2.03 -10.45
CA MET A 193 -14.41 -3.06 -9.62
C MET A 193 -15.23 -4.34 -9.52
N TYR A 194 -16.56 -4.26 -9.58
CA TYR A 194 -17.42 -5.43 -9.38
C TYR A 194 -17.12 -6.57 -10.37
N PRO A 195 -16.96 -6.36 -11.68
CA PRO A 195 -16.64 -7.44 -12.63
C PRO A 195 -15.31 -8.15 -12.37
N ILE A 196 -14.35 -7.46 -11.74
CA ILE A 196 -12.97 -7.95 -11.55
C ILE A 196 -12.66 -8.38 -10.11
N ARG A 197 -13.61 -8.24 -9.18
CA ARG A 197 -13.40 -8.41 -7.72
C ARG A 197 -12.69 -9.71 -7.29
N TYR A 198 -12.91 -10.83 -7.99
CA TYR A 198 -12.27 -12.11 -7.69
C TYR A 198 -10.93 -12.34 -8.40
N LYS A 199 -10.54 -11.41 -9.27
CA LYS A 199 -9.32 -11.47 -10.08
C LYS A 199 -8.25 -10.47 -9.61
N ILE A 200 -8.60 -9.55 -8.71
CA ILE A 200 -7.66 -8.54 -8.19
C ILE A 200 -6.40 -9.19 -7.60
N VAL A 201 -6.54 -10.35 -6.95
CA VAL A 201 -5.41 -11.13 -6.42
C VAL A 201 -4.33 -11.48 -7.45
N ASN A 202 -4.66 -11.47 -8.75
CA ASN A 202 -3.72 -11.78 -9.82
C ASN A 202 -2.73 -10.64 -10.13
N ILE A 203 -2.94 -9.43 -9.61
CA ILE A 203 -1.99 -8.32 -9.81
C ILE A 203 -0.70 -8.46 -8.98
N GLY A 204 -0.69 -9.36 -7.99
CA GLY A 204 0.41 -9.55 -7.03
C GLY A 204 0.23 -8.72 -5.75
N GLY A 205 1.26 -8.71 -4.91
CA GLY A 205 1.23 -8.13 -3.54
C GLY A 205 0.86 -9.15 -2.47
N SER A 206 1.03 -8.80 -1.18
CA SER A 206 0.51 -9.64 -0.09
C SER A 206 -1.02 -9.51 -0.02
N ASN A 207 -1.73 -10.55 0.46
CA ASN A 207 -3.20 -10.48 0.60
C ASN A 207 -3.63 -9.25 1.39
N ALA A 208 -2.91 -8.92 2.47
CA ALA A 208 -3.13 -7.74 3.30
C ALA A 208 -3.03 -6.42 2.51
N GLN A 209 -2.04 -6.30 1.62
CA GLN A 209 -1.87 -5.12 0.77
C GLN A 209 -2.99 -5.03 -0.30
N VAL A 210 -3.44 -6.17 -0.84
CA VAL A 210 -4.48 -6.25 -1.88
C VAL A 210 -5.91 -6.03 -1.36
N THR A 211 -6.22 -6.46 -0.13
CA THR A 211 -7.51 -6.18 0.50
C THR A 211 -7.54 -4.75 1.05
N ALA A 212 -8.05 -3.81 0.26
CA ALA A 212 -8.31 -2.43 0.70
C ALA A 212 -9.66 -2.25 1.40
N SER A 213 -10.57 -3.24 1.38
CA SER A 213 -11.92 -3.10 1.97
C SER A 213 -12.67 -4.43 1.87
N ALA A 214 -12.35 -5.39 2.74
CA ALA A 214 -13.05 -6.67 2.81
C ALA A 214 -13.49 -7.01 4.23
N HIS A 215 -14.13 -6.06 4.90
CA HIS A 215 -15.16 -6.32 5.90
C HIS A 215 -16.26 -5.27 5.78
#